data_AF-A0A842Q661-F1
#
_entry.id   AF-A0A842Q661-F1
#
_cell.length_a   1.000
_cell.length_b   1.000
_cell.length_c   1.000
_cell.angle_alpha   90.00
_cell.angle_beta   90.00
_cell.angle_gamma   90.00
#
_symmetry.space_group_name_H-M   'P 1'
#
loop_
_entity.id
_entity.type
_entity.pdbx_description
1 polymer ?
#
loop_
_entity_poly.entity_id
_entity_poly.type
_entity_poly.pdbx_seq_one_letter_code
_entity_poly.pdbx_strand_id
1 'polypeptide(L)'
;MEFNEFYFCSLWTEHFRIRNCADILLNEKLTEDYFFNRLTNITCSEIDTAIDEGVRISLKKGIGCYVYVPDDNSRKLEDTLLGKGFTLVDSMSVLRCTTNSIEYDNNSIDITKIDIDSIPI
;
A
#
# COMPACT_ATOMS: atom_id res chain seq x y z
N MET A 1 -3.32 2.91 -2.88
CA MET A 1 -3.76 1.51 -2.73
C MET A 1 -5.20 1.42 -3.16
N GLU A 2 -5.49 0.60 -4.15
CA GLU A 2 -6.88 0.31 -4.48
C GLU A 2 -7.53 -0.31 -3.24
N PHE A 3 -8.72 0.17 -2.87
CA PHE A 3 -9.48 -0.31 -1.72
C PHE A 3 -9.46 -1.85 -1.62
N ASN A 4 -9.59 -2.53 -2.75
CA ASN A 4 -9.54 -3.98 -2.84
C ASN A 4 -8.22 -4.61 -2.35
N GLU A 5 -7.08 -4.03 -2.68
CA GLU A 5 -5.77 -4.54 -2.29
C GLU A 5 -5.60 -4.46 -0.76
N PHE A 6 -5.96 -3.32 -0.16
CA PHE A 6 -5.91 -3.17 1.29
C PHE A 6 -6.75 -4.23 2.00
N TYR A 7 -8.00 -4.41 1.55
CA TYR A 7 -8.89 -5.41 2.13
C TYR A 7 -8.36 -6.82 1.96
N PHE A 8 -7.85 -7.17 0.77
CA PHE A 8 -7.24 -8.46 0.53
C PHE A 8 -6.08 -8.73 1.49
N CYS A 9 -5.14 -7.78 1.62
CA CYS A 9 -4.02 -7.94 2.56
C CYS A 9 -4.50 -8.06 4.00
N SER A 10 -5.49 -7.26 4.41
CA SER A 10 -6.00 -7.22 5.77
C SER A 10 -6.53 -8.58 6.27
N LEU A 11 -7.03 -9.43 5.36
CA LEU A 11 -7.49 -10.79 5.70
C LEU A 11 -6.38 -11.70 6.22
N TRP A 12 -5.12 -11.40 5.88
CA TRP A 12 -3.96 -12.23 6.18
C TRP A 12 -3.01 -11.58 7.19
N THR A 13 -3.38 -10.42 7.74
CA THR A 13 -2.48 -9.60 8.57
C THR A 13 -3.16 -9.19 9.86
N GLU A 14 -2.38 -9.03 10.93
CA GLU A 14 -2.77 -8.18 12.04
C GLU A 14 -2.80 -6.72 11.56
N HIS A 15 -3.91 -6.04 11.83
CA HIS A 15 -4.11 -4.65 11.46
C HIS A 15 -4.12 -3.76 12.70
N PHE A 16 -3.24 -2.77 12.75
CA PHE A 16 -3.26 -1.74 13.78
C PHE A 16 -3.50 -0.37 13.15
N ARG A 17 -4.25 0.47 13.85
CA ARG A 17 -4.54 1.84 13.45
C ARG A 17 -3.72 2.80 14.30
N ILE A 18 -2.90 3.62 13.67
CA ILE A 18 -2.08 4.65 14.33
C ILE A 18 -2.87 5.95 14.30
N ARG A 19 -3.35 6.40 15.46
CA ARG A 19 -3.96 7.74 15.71
C ARG A 19 -4.99 8.19 14.66
N ASN A 20 -5.73 7.23 14.08
CA ASN A 20 -6.68 7.42 12.99
C ASN A 20 -6.12 7.98 11.67
N CYS A 21 -4.80 8.02 11.52
CA CYS A 21 -4.14 8.66 10.39
C CYS A 21 -3.23 7.75 9.57
N ALA A 22 -2.96 6.54 10.05
CA ALA A 22 -2.22 5.54 9.29
C ALA A 22 -2.65 4.13 9.73
N ASP A 23 -2.47 3.17 8.84
CA ASP A 23 -2.73 1.76 9.07
C ASP A 23 -1.43 0.99 8.95
N ILE A 24 -1.19 0.04 9.85
CA ILE A 24 -0.09 -0.90 9.74
C ILE A 24 -0.64 -2.32 9.64
N LEU A 25 -0.22 -3.03 8.60
CA LEU A 25 -0.53 -4.43 8.36
C LEU A 25 0.73 -5.25 8.65
N LEU A 26 0.61 -6.32 9.41
CA LEU A 26 1.72 -7.22 9.74
C LEU A 26 1.31 -8.69 9.61
N ASN A 27 2.15 -9.49 8.96
CA ASN A 27 2.02 -10.93 8.87
C ASN A 27 3.31 -11.60 9.33
N GLU A 28 3.32 -12.10 10.57
CA GLU A 28 4.47 -12.79 11.17
C GLU A 28 4.88 -14.07 10.43
N LYS A 29 4.03 -14.64 9.56
CA LYS A 29 4.39 -15.81 8.75
C LYS A 29 5.13 -15.44 7.47
N LEU A 30 5.08 -14.17 7.05
CA LEU A 30 5.66 -13.66 5.81
C LEU A 30 6.56 -12.45 6.11
N THR A 31 7.49 -12.56 7.07
CA THR A 31 8.21 -11.40 7.65
C THR A 31 8.98 -10.53 6.65
N GLU A 32 9.41 -11.10 5.54
CA GLU A 32 10.17 -10.41 4.48
C GLU A 32 9.28 -9.85 3.37
N ASP A 33 7.97 -10.10 3.42
CA ASP A 33 7.02 -9.68 2.39
C ASP A 33 6.49 -8.27 2.69
N TYR A 34 7.02 -7.27 1.98
CA TYR A 34 6.62 -5.87 2.11
C TYR A 34 5.14 -5.65 1.76
N PHE A 35 4.51 -6.56 1.02
CA PHE A 35 3.10 -6.45 0.64
C PHE A 35 2.19 -6.71 1.83
N PHE A 36 2.56 -7.65 2.70
CA PHE A 36 1.80 -8.00 3.92
C PHE A 36 2.34 -7.33 5.19
N ASN A 37 3.48 -6.64 5.13
CA ASN A 37 4.13 -6.01 6.27
C ASN A 37 4.44 -4.54 6.01
N ARG A 38 3.45 -3.65 6.14
CA ARG A 38 3.65 -2.26 5.76
C ARG A 38 2.81 -1.27 6.53
N LEU A 39 3.36 -0.08 6.69
CA LEU A 39 2.64 1.14 7.01
C LEU A 39 2.03 1.71 5.73
N THR A 40 0.75 2.05 5.77
CA THR A 40 -0.03 2.56 4.63
C THR A 40 -1.08 3.57 5.08
N ASN A 41 -1.81 4.16 4.13
CA ASN A 41 -2.90 5.12 4.35
C ASN A 41 -2.49 6.32 5.24
N ILE A 42 -1.23 6.77 5.14
CA ILE A 42 -0.73 7.90 5.91
C ILE A 42 -1.39 9.18 5.41
N THR A 43 -2.25 9.77 6.25
CA THR A 43 -3.05 10.96 5.93
C THR A 43 -2.83 12.11 6.91
N CYS A 44 -2.02 11.91 7.96
CA CYS A 44 -1.72 12.96 8.94
C CYS A 44 -0.79 14.05 8.41
N SER A 45 -0.91 15.24 9.00
CA SER A 45 0.12 16.28 8.92
C SER A 45 1.41 15.88 9.65
N GLU A 46 1.29 15.14 10.75
CA GLU A 46 2.35 14.58 11.58
C GLU A 46 2.88 13.24 11.02
N ILE A 47 3.42 13.29 9.80
CA ILE A 47 3.95 12.11 9.09
C ILE A 47 5.07 11.44 9.91
N ASP A 48 6.01 12.22 10.45
CA ASP A 48 7.14 11.72 11.22
C ASP A 48 6.72 10.83 12.39
N THR A 49 5.73 11.28 13.17
CA THR A 49 5.22 10.55 14.33
C THR A 49 4.58 9.23 13.93
N ALA A 50 3.85 9.20 12.81
CA ALA A 50 3.23 7.98 12.31
C ALA A 50 4.27 6.96 11.86
N ILE A 51 5.34 7.41 11.19
CA ILE A 51 6.45 6.55 10.78
C ILE A 51 7.17 5.98 12.02
N ASP A 52 7.51 6.82 13.00
CA ASP A 52 8.22 6.37 14.20
C ASP A 52 7.38 5.36 15.01
N GLU A 53 6.07 5.58 15.08
CA GLU A 53 5.16 4.64 15.72
C GLU A 53 5.03 3.32 14.94
N GLY A 54 4.98 3.38 13.60
CA GLY A 54 5.00 2.20 12.73
C GLY A 54 6.27 1.36 12.90
N VAL A 55 7.43 2.01 12.86
CA VAL A 55 8.74 1.37 13.09
C VAL A 55 8.77 0.66 14.45
N ARG A 56 8.32 1.33 15.51
CA ARG A 56 8.26 0.75 16.85
C ARG A 56 7.35 -0.49 16.90
N ILE A 57 6.22 -0.49 16.21
CA ILE A 57 5.29 -1.63 16.17
C ILE A 57 5.93 -2.79 15.39
N SER A 58 6.48 -2.56 14.19
CA SER A 58 7.17 -3.58 13.39
C SER A 58 8.33 -4.22 14.16
N LEU A 59 9.19 -3.41 14.79
CA LEU A 59 10.34 -3.90 15.55
C LEU A 59 9.94 -4.77 16.74
N LYS A 60 8.85 -4.44 17.44
CA LYS A 60 8.33 -5.28 18.54
C LYS A 60 7.90 -6.67 18.08
N LYS A 61 7.52 -6.79 16.81
CA LYS A 61 7.11 -8.04 16.16
C LYS A 61 8.28 -8.75 15.48
N GLY A 62 9.48 -8.16 15.46
CA GLY A 62 10.65 -8.70 14.78
C GLY A 62 10.55 -8.64 13.25
N ILE A 63 9.75 -7.72 12.73
CA ILE A 63 9.45 -7.58 11.29
C ILE A 63 10.07 -6.28 10.78
N GLY A 64 10.54 -6.28 9.52
CA GLY A 64 10.95 -5.06 8.83
C GLY A 64 9.81 -4.06 8.70
N CYS A 65 10.08 -2.77 8.88
CA CYS A 65 9.08 -1.74 8.65
C CYS A 65 9.14 -1.30 7.19
N TYR A 66 8.17 -1.71 6.37
CA TYR A 66 8.00 -1.20 5.02
C TYR A 66 6.94 -0.09 5.01
N VAL A 67 7.04 0.84 4.07
CA VAL A 67 6.09 1.94 3.94
C VAL A 67 5.61 2.01 2.51
N TYR A 68 4.30 1.98 2.32
CA TYR A 68 3.66 2.17 1.03
C TYR A 68 3.51 3.67 0.76
N VAL A 69 4.07 4.10 -0.37
CA VAL A 69 4.02 5.48 -0.84
C VAL A 69 3.18 5.50 -2.12
N PRO A 70 1.99 6.14 -2.14
CA PRO A 70 1.20 6.28 -3.36
C PRO A 70 1.78 7.36 -4.30
N ASP A 71 1.59 7.24 -5.61
CA ASP A 71 2.11 8.23 -6.58
C ASP A 71 1.54 9.66 -6.40
N ASP A 72 0.32 9.78 -5.87
CA ASP A 72 -0.37 11.06 -5.78
C ASP A 72 0.19 11.95 -4.65
N ASN A 73 1.01 12.94 -5.03
CA ASN A 73 1.47 14.04 -4.17
C ASN A 73 2.23 13.60 -2.89
N SER A 74 3.00 12.51 -2.98
CA SER A 74 3.70 11.91 -1.83
C SER A 74 5.13 12.37 -1.61
N ARG A 75 5.60 13.40 -2.33
CA ARG A 75 7.00 13.87 -2.23
C ARG A 75 7.43 14.21 -0.80
N LYS A 76 6.53 14.81 -0.01
CA LYS A 76 6.79 15.09 1.41
C LYS A 76 7.01 13.80 2.21
N LEU A 77 6.23 12.75 1.95
CA LEU A 77 6.38 11.46 2.61
C LEU A 77 7.71 10.80 2.22
N GLU A 78 8.07 10.81 0.93
CA GLU A 78 9.35 10.30 0.45
C GLU A 78 10.55 11.01 1.09
N ASP A 79 10.54 12.34 1.10
CA ASP A 79 11.61 13.14 1.70
C ASP A 79 11.75 12.82 3.21
N THR A 80 10.63 12.67 3.92
CA THR A 80 10.64 12.25 5.33
C THR A 80 11.21 10.84 5.52
N LEU A 81 10.83 9.89 4.67
CA LEU A 81 11.32 8.50 4.73
C LEU A 81 12.82 8.43 4.46
N LEU A 82 13.31 9.12 3.43
CA LEU A 82 14.74 9.24 3.12
C LEU A 82 15.51 9.89 4.28
N GLY A 83 14.97 10.96 4.87
CA GLY A 83 15.55 11.61 6.05
C GLY A 83 15.65 10.69 7.28
N LYS A 84 14.77 9.69 7.37
CA LYS A 84 14.77 8.65 8.42
C LYS A 84 15.60 7.41 8.05
N GLY A 85 16.24 7.38 6.89
CA GLY A 85 17.11 6.28 6.44
C GLY A 85 16.38 5.12 5.76
N PHE A 86 15.11 5.28 5.39
CA PHE A 86 14.45 4.31 4.51
C PHE A 86 15.05 4.37 3.11
N THR A 87 15.00 3.24 2.42
CA THR A 87 15.42 3.10 1.02
C THR A 87 14.28 2.57 0.19
N LEU A 88 14.25 2.94 -1.10
CA LEU A 88 13.30 2.34 -2.04
C LEU A 88 13.60 0.85 -2.19
N VAL A 89 12.59 0.01 -1.97
CA VAL A 89 12.69 -1.45 -2.11
C VAL A 89 12.12 -1.91 -3.45
N ASP A 90 10.92 -1.42 -3.79
CA ASP A 90 10.20 -1.83 -5.00
C ASP A 90 9.18 -0.76 -5.44
N SER A 91 8.70 -0.87 -6.68
CA SER A 91 7.64 -0.05 -7.27
C SER A 91 6.60 -0.96 -7.93
N MET A 92 5.31 -0.71 -7.66
CA MET A 92 4.23 -1.51 -8.22
C MET A 92 3.36 -0.67 -9.16
N SER A 93 3.37 -1.01 -10.45
CA SER A 93 2.44 -0.45 -11.41
C SER A 93 1.06 -1.07 -11.25
N VAL A 94 0.01 -0.25 -11.22
CA VAL A 94 -1.37 -0.70 -11.03
C VAL A 94 -2.17 -0.42 -12.30
N LEU A 95 -2.85 -1.45 -12.79
CA LEU A 95 -3.76 -1.34 -13.92
C LEU A 95 -5.11 -0.78 -13.46
N ARG A 96 -5.46 0.41 -13.95
CA ARG A 96 -6.75 1.01 -13.64
C ARG A 96 -7.75 0.73 -14.75
N CYS A 97 -8.94 0.27 -14.37
CA CYS A 97 -10.08 0.26 -15.29
C CYS A 97 -10.68 1.68 -15.37
N THR A 98 -10.62 2.30 -16.54
CA THR A 98 -11.15 3.67 -16.78
C THR A 98 -12.54 3.67 -17.44
N THR A 99 -13.02 2.51 -17.93
CA THR A 99 -14.27 2.41 -18.68
C THR A 99 -15.33 1.54 -18.00
N ASN A 100 -16.54 2.08 -17.86
CA ASN A 100 -17.74 1.32 -17.48
C ASN A 100 -18.35 0.51 -18.65
N SER A 101 -17.67 0.43 -19.80
CA SER A 101 -18.18 -0.32 -20.96
C SER A 101 -17.89 -1.81 -20.75
N ILE A 102 -18.90 -2.53 -20.25
CA ILE A 102 -18.94 -3.99 -20.24
C ILE A 102 -19.17 -4.42 -21.70
N GLU A 103 -18.19 -5.12 -22.29
CA GLU A 103 -18.40 -5.84 -23.54
C GLU A 103 -18.76 -7.30 -23.21
N TYR A 104 -19.69 -7.88 -23.97
CA TYR A 104 -20.14 -9.26 -23.78
C TYR A 104 -19.72 -10.08 -25.00
N ASP A 105 -18.85 -11.10 -24.83
CA ASP A 105 -18.46 -12.05 -25.90
C ASP A 105 -19.16 -13.44 -25.76
N ASN A 106 -20.23 -13.44 -24.97
CA ASN A 106 -21.31 -14.43 -24.82
C ASN A 106 -22.07 -13.93 -23.59
N ASN A 107 -23.41 -14.01 -23.55
CA ASN A 107 -24.28 -13.44 -22.49
C ASN A 107 -24.07 -13.99 -21.05
N SER A 108 -22.92 -14.58 -20.75
CA SER A 108 -22.54 -15.24 -19.49
C SER A 108 -21.15 -14.84 -18.98
N ILE A 109 -20.39 -14.00 -19.71
CA ILE A 109 -19.07 -13.54 -19.29
C ILE A 109 -19.01 -12.02 -19.44
N ASP A 110 -18.79 -11.34 -18.31
CA ASP A 110 -18.52 -9.91 -18.27
C ASP A 110 -17.05 -9.68 -18.64
N ILE A 111 -16.80 -9.04 -19.78
CA ILE A 111 -15.44 -8.64 -20.19
C ILE A 111 -15.30 -7.14 -19.97
N THR A 112 -14.35 -6.79 -19.10
CA THR A 112 -14.00 -5.41 -18.83
C THR A 112 -12.69 -5.08 -19.51
N LYS A 113 -12.70 -4.09 -20.40
CA LYS A 113 -11.49 -3.62 -21.07
C LYS A 113 -10.62 -2.85 -20.07
N ILE A 114 -9.37 -3.28 -19.93
CA ILE A 114 -8.36 -2.58 -19.13
C ILE A 114 -7.68 -1.55 -20.02
N ASP A 115 -7.43 -0.37 -19.45
CA ASP A 115 -6.71 0.70 -20.12
C ASP A 115 -5.21 0.37 -20.21
N ILE A 116 -4.75 0.04 -21.41
CA ILE A 116 -3.34 -0.32 -21.67
C ILE A 116 -2.44 0.91 -21.57
N ASP A 117 -2.98 2.13 -21.73
CA ASP A 117 -2.22 3.37 -21.60
C ASP A 117 -1.83 3.67 -20.14
N SER A 118 -2.37 2.89 -19.19
CA SER A 118 -1.99 2.93 -17.76
C SER A 118 -0.73 2.12 -17.43
N ILE A 119 -0.14 1.41 -18.40
CA ILE A 119 1.09 0.64 -18.22
C ILE A 119 2.29 1.53 -18.55
N PRO A 120 3.10 1.96 -17.56
CA PRO A 120 4.36 2.61 -17.89
C PRO A 120 5.27 1.62 -18.63
N ILE A 121 5.71 2.01 -19.84
CA ILE A 121 6.68 1.27 -20.67
C ILE A 121 8.09 1.52 -20.15
#